data_AF-A0A317GRN3-F1
#
_entry.id   AF-A0A317GRN3-F1
#
_cell.length_a   1.000
_cell.length_b   1.000
_cell.length_c   1.000
_cell.angle_alpha   90.00
_cell.angle_beta   90.00
_cell.angle_gamma   90.00
#
_symmetry.space_group_name_H-M   'P 1'
#
loop_
_entity.id
_entity.type
_entity.pdbx_description
1 polymer ?
#
loop_
_entity_poly.entity_id
_entity_poly.type
_entity_poly.pdbx_seq_one_letter_code
_entity_poly.pdbx_strand_id
1 'polypeptide(L)'
;GAGGQCEIDMRYDSLLAMADKVMLYKYIVKNVARRQGKTATFMPKPIFGDNGSGMHVHMSLWKSEQPLFADAEGYAGLSELARFFIGGLLTHAPSVLALAAPTTNSYRRLVPGYEAPVNLVFSQRNRSAAVRIPMYSDCPKAKRVEFRPPDPTCNPYLTFSALLLAGLDGIRREIAPEQRGFGPLDRNIYEMSECEKREIRSVPGSLDEALERLEADHEFLLVGDVFTSDLLEKHVELKRTQSAEVRLRPSPLEFSLYYDA
;
A
#
# COMPACT_ATOMS: atom_id res chain seq x y z
N GLY A 1 5.94 1.43 18.46
CA GLY A 1 6.93 2.44 18.04
C GLY A 1 7.33 3.28 19.22
N ALA A 2 7.83 4.51 19.02
CA ALA A 2 8.09 5.47 20.11
C ALA A 2 6.85 5.79 20.96
N GLY A 3 6.92 6.82 21.83
CA GLY A 3 5.97 7.09 22.91
C GLY A 3 4.51 7.32 22.51
N GLY A 4 3.78 6.25 22.18
CA GLY A 4 2.34 6.24 21.89
C GLY A 4 1.92 5.53 20.60
N GLN A 5 2.86 5.08 19.76
CA GLN A 5 2.51 4.31 18.55
C GLN A 5 2.26 2.83 18.91
N CYS A 6 1.04 2.36 18.67
CA CYS A 6 0.57 1.01 18.97
C CYS A 6 -0.04 0.32 17.74
N GLU A 7 -0.08 -1.00 17.77
CA GLU A 7 -0.69 -1.86 16.76
C GLU A 7 -1.44 -2.99 17.46
N ILE A 8 -2.59 -3.38 16.92
CA ILE A 8 -3.36 -4.56 17.33
C ILE A 8 -3.72 -5.30 16.04
N ASP A 9 -3.14 -6.48 15.87
CA ASP A 9 -3.37 -7.30 14.69
C ASP A 9 -4.79 -7.86 14.66
N MET A 10 -5.41 -7.82 13.48
CA MET A 10 -6.71 -8.42 13.24
C MET A 10 -6.55 -9.75 12.51
N ARG A 11 -7.32 -10.75 12.93
CA ARG A 11 -7.44 -11.99 12.14
C ARG A 11 -8.12 -11.67 10.81
N TYR A 12 -7.52 -12.15 9.72
CA TYR A 12 -8.02 -11.98 8.36
C TYR A 12 -9.47 -12.47 8.20
N ASP A 13 -10.14 -11.95 7.18
CA ASP A 13 -11.48 -12.34 6.76
C ASP A 13 -11.62 -12.17 5.24
N SER A 14 -12.78 -12.52 4.69
CA SER A 14 -13.20 -12.13 3.35
C SER A 14 -13.13 -10.61 3.15
N LEU A 15 -12.97 -10.17 1.90
CA LEU A 15 -12.66 -8.78 1.54
C LEU A 15 -13.60 -7.76 2.20
N LEU A 16 -14.92 -7.93 2.05
CA LEU A 16 -15.92 -7.00 2.58
C LEU A 16 -15.92 -7.01 4.11
N ALA A 17 -15.97 -8.20 4.72
CA ALA A 17 -15.96 -8.34 6.18
C ALA A 17 -14.68 -7.77 6.80
N MET A 18 -13.54 -7.88 6.12
CA MET A 18 -12.29 -7.29 6.58
C MET A 18 -12.35 -5.75 6.51
N ALA A 19 -12.96 -5.18 5.48
CA ALA A 19 -13.15 -3.73 5.40
C ALA A 19 -14.06 -3.21 6.52
N ASP A 20 -15.16 -3.92 6.82
CA ASP A 20 -16.03 -3.63 7.97
C ASP A 20 -15.25 -3.67 9.29
N LYS A 21 -14.42 -4.70 9.48
CA LYS A 21 -13.56 -4.84 10.66
C LYS A 21 -12.56 -3.70 10.80
N VAL A 22 -11.95 -3.22 9.70
CA VAL A 22 -11.05 -2.04 9.75
C VAL A 22 -11.80 -0.80 10.23
N MET A 23 -13.02 -0.57 9.74
CA MET A 23 -13.83 0.57 10.18
C MET A 23 -14.22 0.47 11.65
N LEU A 24 -14.65 -0.71 12.09
CA LEU A 24 -14.95 -0.97 13.50
C LEU A 24 -13.71 -0.83 14.38
N TYR A 25 -12.56 -1.33 13.94
CA TYR A 25 -11.28 -1.19 14.63
C TYR A 25 -10.93 0.29 14.88
N LYS A 26 -10.98 1.11 13.83
CA LYS A 26 -10.73 2.56 13.94
C LYS A 26 -11.70 3.24 14.92
N TYR A 27 -12.97 2.85 14.89
CA TYR A 27 -13.99 3.36 15.81
C TYR A 27 -13.69 2.97 17.26
N ILE A 28 -13.45 1.68 17.53
CA ILE A 28 -13.16 1.17 18.88
C ILE A 28 -11.91 1.84 19.44
N VAL A 29 -10.80 1.87 18.69
CA VAL A 29 -9.53 2.47 19.15
C VAL A 29 -9.73 3.94 19.53
N LYS A 30 -10.38 4.74 18.68
CA LYS A 30 -10.63 6.16 18.97
C LYS A 30 -11.50 6.35 20.21
N ASN A 31 -12.55 5.55 20.37
CA ASN A 31 -13.47 5.69 21.51
C ASN A 31 -12.87 5.18 22.82
N VAL A 32 -12.11 4.09 22.79
CA VAL A 32 -11.38 3.60 23.97
C VAL A 32 -10.32 4.61 24.39
N ALA A 33 -9.53 5.13 23.45
CA ALA A 33 -8.58 6.20 23.74
C ALA A 33 -9.27 7.41 24.39
N ARG A 34 -10.39 7.86 23.82
CA ARG A 34 -11.17 8.99 24.37
C ARG A 34 -11.69 8.71 25.79
N ARG A 35 -12.19 7.50 26.05
CA ARG A 35 -12.65 7.07 27.39
C ARG A 35 -11.52 7.08 28.43
N GLN A 36 -10.28 6.87 28.00
CA GLN A 36 -9.08 6.90 28.84
C GLN A 36 -8.41 8.30 28.88
N GLY A 37 -9.11 9.36 28.46
CA GLY A 37 -8.57 10.72 28.44
C GLY A 37 -7.43 10.93 27.43
N LYS A 38 -7.38 10.12 26.37
CA LYS A 38 -6.40 10.21 25.26
C LYS A 38 -7.08 10.54 23.94
N THR A 39 -6.29 10.81 22.91
CA THR A 39 -6.75 10.92 21.52
C THR A 39 -5.92 10.00 20.63
N ALA A 40 -6.58 9.25 19.75
CA ALA A 40 -5.93 8.36 18.80
C ALA A 40 -6.07 8.91 17.37
N THR A 41 -4.96 8.90 16.63
CA THR A 41 -4.92 9.28 15.22
C THR A 41 -4.46 8.11 14.36
N PHE A 42 -4.97 8.08 13.14
CA PHE A 42 -4.64 7.11 12.10
C PHE A 42 -3.89 7.79 10.93
N MET A 43 -3.43 9.02 11.13
CA MET A 43 -2.63 9.74 10.13
C MET A 43 -1.32 8.99 9.85
N PRO A 44 -0.84 8.95 8.59
CA PRO A 44 0.30 8.11 8.25
C PRO A 44 1.62 8.66 8.76
N LYS A 45 1.75 9.98 8.88
CA LYS A 45 2.95 10.64 9.39
C LYS A 45 2.58 11.84 10.30
N PRO A 46 2.21 11.56 11.56
CA PRO A 46 1.89 12.62 12.53
C PRO A 46 3.14 13.31 13.10
N ILE A 47 4.29 12.62 13.10
CA ILE A 47 5.55 13.10 13.71
C ILE A 47 6.66 13.02 12.66
N PHE A 48 7.37 14.13 12.45
CA PHE A 48 8.59 14.16 11.63
C PHE A 48 9.76 13.58 12.43
N GLY A 49 10.64 12.81 11.78
CA GLY A 49 11.78 12.17 12.45
C GLY A 49 11.51 10.81 13.10
N ASP A 50 10.24 10.38 13.21
CA ASP A 50 9.83 9.10 13.81
C ASP A 50 9.08 8.21 12.81
N ASN A 51 8.77 6.97 13.17
CA ASN A 51 8.06 6.02 12.32
C ASN A 51 6.66 6.53 11.92
N GLY A 52 6.25 6.20 10.70
CA GLY A 52 4.89 6.42 10.23
C GLY A 52 3.94 5.29 10.65
N SER A 53 2.63 5.52 10.52
CA SER A 53 1.60 4.49 10.68
C SER A 53 1.18 3.96 9.31
N GLY A 54 1.40 2.67 9.06
CA GLY A 54 0.99 1.97 7.85
C GLY A 54 -0.25 1.09 8.07
N MET A 55 -0.77 0.54 6.99
CA MET A 55 -1.81 -0.49 6.99
C MET A 55 -1.38 -1.57 6.00
N HIS A 56 -0.56 -2.52 6.45
CA HIS A 56 -0.11 -3.60 5.58
C HIS A 56 -1.29 -4.53 5.27
N VAL A 57 -1.47 -4.87 4.00
CA VAL A 57 -2.60 -5.68 3.54
C VAL A 57 -2.09 -7.05 3.13
N HIS A 58 -2.42 -8.05 3.94
CA HIS A 58 -2.16 -9.45 3.64
C HIS A 58 -3.28 -10.02 2.76
N MET A 59 -2.92 -10.66 1.64
CA MET A 59 -3.87 -11.17 0.65
C MET A 59 -3.53 -12.60 0.24
N SER A 60 -4.56 -13.42 0.05
CA SER A 60 -4.48 -14.77 -0.51
C SER A 60 -5.77 -15.10 -1.22
N LEU A 61 -5.72 -15.77 -2.37
CA LEU A 61 -6.92 -16.29 -3.05
C LEU A 61 -7.18 -17.74 -2.66
N TRP A 62 -8.47 -18.07 -2.58
CA TRP A 62 -8.97 -19.38 -2.20
C TRP A 62 -10.08 -19.79 -3.16
N LYS A 63 -10.13 -21.08 -3.49
CA LYS A 63 -11.25 -21.67 -4.22
C LYS A 63 -11.86 -22.75 -3.34
N SER A 64 -13.04 -22.47 -2.78
CA SER A 64 -13.58 -23.27 -1.67
C SER A 64 -12.55 -23.34 -0.52
N GLU A 65 -12.21 -24.53 -0.03
CA GLU A 65 -11.24 -24.73 1.06
C GLU A 65 -9.77 -24.85 0.60
N GLN A 66 -9.49 -24.65 -0.69
CA GLN A 66 -8.15 -24.82 -1.26
C GLN A 66 -7.43 -23.46 -1.39
N PRO A 67 -6.26 -23.27 -0.74
CA PRO A 67 -5.43 -22.09 -0.93
C PRO A 67 -4.78 -22.11 -2.31
N LEU A 68 -4.89 -21.02 -3.06
CA LEU A 68 -4.38 -20.94 -4.43
C LEU A 68 -2.96 -20.36 -4.52
N PHE A 69 -2.42 -19.81 -3.44
CA PHE A 69 -1.15 -19.07 -3.47
C PHE A 69 0.07 -19.92 -3.13
N ALA A 70 -0.13 -21.14 -2.63
CA ALA A 70 0.94 -22.01 -2.18
C ALA A 70 1.42 -22.96 -3.27
N ASP A 71 2.74 -23.02 -3.43
CA ASP A 71 3.43 -24.03 -4.23
C ASP A 71 4.83 -24.22 -3.63
N ALA A 72 5.19 -25.43 -3.23
CA ALA A 72 6.45 -25.71 -2.54
C ALA A 72 7.68 -25.50 -3.45
N GLU A 73 7.52 -25.60 -4.77
CA GLU A 73 8.61 -25.47 -5.73
C GLU A 73 8.88 -24.02 -6.15
N GLY A 74 7.89 -23.14 -5.97
CA GLY A 74 7.99 -21.74 -6.35
C GLY A 74 8.82 -20.90 -5.39
N TYR A 75 9.32 -19.75 -5.88
CA TYR A 75 10.05 -18.79 -5.06
C TYR A 75 9.23 -18.41 -3.81
N ALA A 76 9.87 -18.50 -2.63
CA ALA A 76 9.25 -18.25 -1.33
C ALA A 76 7.97 -19.08 -1.08
N GLY A 77 7.83 -20.24 -1.73
CA GLY A 77 6.67 -21.11 -1.63
C GLY A 77 5.42 -20.57 -2.35
N LEU A 78 5.58 -19.69 -3.34
CA LEU A 78 4.49 -19.09 -4.11
C LEU A 78 4.16 -19.88 -5.37
N SER A 79 2.88 -20.16 -5.59
CA SER A 79 2.37 -20.58 -6.89
C SER A 79 2.64 -19.56 -8.00
N GLU A 80 2.62 -20.00 -9.25
CA GLU A 80 2.64 -19.13 -10.42
C GLU A 80 1.49 -18.10 -10.40
N LEU A 81 0.29 -18.53 -10.02
CA LEU A 81 -0.88 -17.65 -9.87
C LEU A 81 -0.59 -16.50 -8.91
N ALA A 82 0.04 -16.78 -7.76
CA ALA A 82 0.43 -15.75 -6.81
C ALA A 82 1.51 -14.82 -7.37
N ARG A 83 2.43 -15.33 -8.19
CA ARG A 83 3.44 -14.48 -8.87
C ARG A 83 2.78 -13.52 -9.84
N PHE A 84 1.84 -13.97 -10.66
CA PHE A 84 1.08 -13.08 -11.55
C PHE A 84 0.25 -12.05 -10.77
N PHE A 85 -0.34 -12.46 -9.64
CA PHE A 85 -1.02 -11.53 -8.74
C PHE A 85 -0.08 -10.41 -8.25
N ILE A 86 1.16 -10.75 -7.86
CA ILE A 86 2.19 -9.78 -7.48
C ILE A 86 2.56 -8.88 -8.67
N GLY A 87 2.70 -9.44 -9.87
CA GLY A 87 3.00 -8.67 -11.08
C GLY A 87 1.93 -7.63 -11.41
N GLY A 88 0.66 -7.97 -11.24
CA GLY A 88 -0.45 -7.03 -11.35
C GLY A 88 -0.42 -5.96 -10.27
N LEU A 89 -0.26 -6.36 -8.99
CA LEU A 89 -0.13 -5.41 -7.87
C LEU A 89 0.98 -4.38 -8.09
N LEU A 90 2.16 -4.81 -8.49
CA LEU A 90 3.31 -3.92 -8.69
C LEU A 90 3.20 -3.09 -9.98
N THR A 91 2.53 -3.61 -11.01
CA THR A 91 2.24 -2.84 -12.24
C THR A 91 1.30 -1.67 -11.94
N HIS A 92 0.23 -1.91 -11.20
CA HIS A 92 -0.81 -0.91 -10.92
C HIS A 92 -0.61 -0.17 -9.60
N ALA A 93 0.43 -0.47 -8.83
CA ALA A 93 0.70 0.16 -7.54
C ALA A 93 0.66 1.70 -7.59
N PRO A 94 1.22 2.39 -8.60
CA PRO A 94 1.13 3.85 -8.69
C PRO A 94 -0.31 4.37 -8.69
N SER A 95 -1.19 3.73 -9.46
CA SER A 95 -2.61 4.07 -9.60
C SER A 95 -3.41 3.68 -8.35
N VAL A 96 -3.16 2.48 -7.82
CA VAL A 96 -3.80 1.99 -6.59
C VAL A 96 -3.49 2.89 -5.39
N LEU A 97 -2.31 3.52 -5.34
CA LEU A 97 -1.94 4.40 -4.23
C LEU A 97 -2.78 5.68 -4.15
N ALA A 98 -3.42 6.12 -5.23
CA ALA A 98 -4.43 7.17 -5.18
C ALA A 98 -5.63 6.81 -4.28
N LEU A 99 -5.90 5.52 -4.09
CA LEU A 99 -6.95 4.99 -3.23
C LEU A 99 -6.39 4.49 -1.88
N ALA A 100 -5.21 3.87 -1.89
CA ALA A 100 -4.59 3.20 -0.75
C ALA A 100 -3.72 4.10 0.14
N ALA A 101 -3.25 5.22 -0.39
CA ALA A 101 -2.48 6.26 0.29
C ALA A 101 -3.05 7.66 -0.05
N PRO A 102 -4.36 7.91 0.19
CA PRO A 102 -5.10 8.94 -0.53
C PRO A 102 -5.02 10.32 0.13
N THR A 103 -3.90 10.66 0.77
CA THR A 103 -3.70 11.94 1.45
C THR A 103 -2.32 12.49 1.19
N THR A 104 -2.15 13.82 1.24
CA THR A 104 -0.81 14.43 1.17
C THR A 104 0.11 13.98 2.32
N ASN A 105 -0.47 13.63 3.49
CA ASN A 105 0.29 13.11 4.63
C ASN A 105 0.80 11.68 4.40
N SER A 106 0.14 10.90 3.54
CA SER A 106 0.59 9.57 3.12
C SER A 106 1.98 9.62 2.48
N TYR A 107 2.22 10.63 1.63
CA TYR A 107 3.50 10.84 0.95
C TYR A 107 4.58 11.46 1.83
N ARG A 108 4.25 11.83 3.08
CA ARG A 108 5.24 12.10 4.13
C ARG A 108 5.69 10.82 4.86
N ARG A 109 4.89 9.74 4.78
CA ARG A 109 5.28 8.39 5.21
C ARG A 109 6.06 7.67 4.11
N LEU A 110 5.60 7.73 2.87
CA LEU A 110 6.20 7.08 1.70
C LEU A 110 7.43 7.85 1.20
N VAL A 111 8.40 8.08 2.09
CA VAL A 111 9.69 8.71 1.78
C VAL A 111 10.81 7.70 2.04
N PRO A 112 11.90 7.74 1.27
CA PRO A 112 13.10 6.95 1.57
C PRO A 112 13.58 7.19 3.02
N GLY A 113 14.00 6.13 3.72
CA GLY A 113 14.75 6.23 4.99
C GLY A 113 14.05 5.73 6.28
N TYR A 114 12.74 5.43 6.29
CA TYR A 114 12.01 4.99 7.51
C TYR A 114 11.36 3.60 7.40
N GLU A 115 12.05 2.60 6.83
CA GLU A 115 11.46 1.29 6.45
C GLU A 115 10.21 1.41 5.55
N ALA A 116 10.00 2.57 4.92
CA ALA A 116 8.83 2.83 4.10
C ALA A 116 8.93 2.01 2.80
N PRO A 117 7.84 1.32 2.40
CA PRO A 117 7.82 0.42 1.26
C PRO A 117 7.69 1.19 -0.07
N VAL A 118 8.70 1.99 -0.41
CA VAL A 118 8.68 2.88 -1.59
C VAL A 118 9.15 2.19 -2.86
N ASN A 119 9.87 1.08 -2.74
CA ASN A 119 10.43 0.35 -3.87
C ASN A 119 9.41 -0.65 -4.40
N LEU A 120 9.02 -0.54 -5.67
CA LEU A 120 8.08 -1.43 -6.34
C LEU A 120 8.76 -2.76 -6.68
N VAL A 121 9.16 -3.49 -5.65
CA VAL A 121 9.74 -4.83 -5.76
C VAL A 121 9.04 -5.79 -4.83
N PHE A 122 9.24 -7.09 -5.07
CA PHE A 122 8.85 -8.15 -4.13
C PHE A 122 10.05 -8.86 -3.51
N SER A 123 9.89 -9.33 -2.27
CA SER A 123 10.92 -10.11 -1.56
C SER A 123 10.32 -10.89 -0.39
N GLN A 124 10.93 -12.02 -0.05
CA GLN A 124 10.60 -12.79 1.15
C GLN A 124 11.18 -12.21 2.46
N ARG A 125 12.16 -11.31 2.39
CA ARG A 125 12.88 -10.77 3.57
C ARG A 125 12.96 -9.24 3.61
N ASN A 126 13.05 -8.58 2.47
CA ASN A 126 13.32 -7.16 2.40
C ASN A 126 12.13 -6.31 2.89
N ARG A 127 12.35 -5.56 3.97
CA ARG A 127 11.30 -4.71 4.59
C ARG A 127 11.00 -3.43 3.80
N SER A 128 11.90 -3.03 2.90
CA SER A 128 11.77 -1.86 2.03
C SER A 128 11.06 -2.16 0.70
N ALA A 129 10.72 -3.44 0.46
CA ALA A 129 9.93 -3.87 -0.69
C ALA A 129 8.45 -3.49 -0.51
N ALA A 130 7.79 -3.10 -1.60
CA ALA A 130 6.34 -2.85 -1.64
C ALA A 130 5.54 -4.14 -1.35
N VAL A 131 6.00 -5.27 -1.89
CA VAL A 131 5.40 -6.59 -1.64
C VAL A 131 6.36 -7.44 -0.82
N ARG A 132 5.90 -7.92 0.33
CA ARG A 132 6.62 -8.92 1.14
C ARG A 132 5.93 -10.27 1.05
N ILE A 133 6.69 -11.36 1.06
CA ILE A 133 6.19 -12.72 1.25
C ILE A 133 6.52 -13.21 2.64
N PRO A 134 5.53 -13.33 3.56
CA PRO A 134 5.77 -13.85 4.89
C PRO A 134 6.23 -15.32 4.90
N MET A 135 7.35 -15.59 5.54
CA MET A 135 7.96 -16.93 5.65
C MET A 135 7.85 -17.54 7.06
N TYR A 136 6.76 -17.25 7.77
CA TYR A 136 6.56 -17.70 9.16
C TYR A 136 6.09 -19.15 9.31
N SER A 137 5.59 -19.76 8.23
CA SER A 137 5.06 -21.12 8.25
C SER A 137 5.14 -21.73 6.86
N ASP A 138 5.49 -23.02 6.80
CA ASP A 138 5.47 -23.82 5.57
C ASP A 138 4.07 -24.37 5.26
N CYS A 139 3.07 -24.12 6.12
CA CYS A 139 1.70 -24.54 5.88
C CYS A 139 1.14 -23.83 4.63
N PRO A 140 0.64 -24.56 3.61
CA PRO A 140 0.05 -23.97 2.41
C PRO A 140 -1.07 -22.97 2.72
N LYS A 141 -1.88 -23.24 3.76
CA LYS A 141 -2.97 -22.36 4.21
C LYS A 141 -2.51 -21.02 4.79
N ALA A 142 -1.23 -20.90 5.17
CA ALA A 142 -0.66 -19.66 5.67
C ALA A 142 0.02 -18.82 4.57
N LYS A 143 0.18 -19.36 3.35
CA LYS A 143 0.86 -18.66 2.24
C LYS A 143 0.03 -17.50 1.73
N ARG A 144 0.66 -16.33 1.63
CA ARG A 144 0.02 -15.05 1.29
C ARG A 144 1.05 -14.04 0.81
N VAL A 145 0.55 -12.96 0.22
CA VAL A 145 1.35 -11.77 -0.13
C VAL A 145 1.00 -10.64 0.83
N GLU A 146 1.95 -9.75 1.12
CA GLU A 146 1.74 -8.56 1.96
C GLU A 146 2.08 -7.31 1.16
N PHE A 147 1.06 -6.52 0.84
CA PHE A 147 1.25 -5.21 0.23
C PHE A 147 1.35 -4.14 1.32
N ARG A 148 2.52 -3.53 1.46
CA ARG A 148 2.92 -2.65 2.57
C ARG A 148 2.64 -1.15 2.36
N PRO A 149 2.56 -0.61 1.12
CA PRO A 149 2.31 0.80 0.89
C PRO A 149 1.04 1.40 1.50
N PRO A 150 -0.11 0.71 1.58
CA PRO A 150 -1.34 1.33 2.08
C PRO A 150 -1.18 1.87 3.50
N ASP A 151 -1.99 2.87 3.82
CA ASP A 151 -2.01 3.48 5.14
C ASP A 151 -3.43 3.64 5.70
N PRO A 152 -3.57 3.89 7.01
CA PRO A 152 -4.88 3.84 7.66
C PRO A 152 -5.81 5.01 7.32
N THR A 153 -5.39 5.98 6.48
CA THR A 153 -6.29 7.04 5.99
C THR A 153 -7.13 6.62 4.81
N CYS A 154 -6.81 5.50 4.18
CA CYS A 154 -7.58 4.98 3.07
C CYS A 154 -9.00 4.57 3.45
N ASN A 155 -9.84 4.46 2.43
CA ASN A 155 -11.13 3.79 2.52
C ASN A 155 -10.88 2.29 2.27
N PRO A 156 -11.00 1.40 3.27
CA PRO A 156 -10.64 0.00 3.13
C PRO A 156 -11.50 -0.73 2.08
N TYR A 157 -12.75 -0.31 1.86
CA TYR A 157 -13.61 -0.90 0.84
C TYR A 157 -13.04 -0.66 -0.57
N LEU A 158 -12.65 0.59 -0.87
CA LEU A 158 -12.07 0.95 -2.16
C LEU A 158 -10.66 0.37 -2.31
N THR A 159 -9.84 0.47 -1.26
CA THR A 159 -8.46 -0.03 -1.31
C THR A 159 -8.39 -1.54 -1.50
N PHE A 160 -9.18 -2.33 -0.77
CA PHE A 160 -9.13 -3.79 -0.92
C PHE A 160 -9.68 -4.24 -2.27
N SER A 161 -10.72 -3.57 -2.77
CA SER A 161 -11.27 -3.85 -4.10
C SER A 161 -10.24 -3.52 -5.19
N ALA A 162 -9.58 -2.36 -5.12
CA ALA A 162 -8.54 -1.98 -6.09
C ALA A 162 -7.33 -2.92 -6.06
N LEU A 163 -6.89 -3.36 -4.88
CA LEU A 163 -5.81 -4.34 -4.74
C LEU A 163 -6.19 -5.70 -5.34
N LEU A 164 -7.42 -6.16 -5.11
CA LEU A 164 -7.92 -7.39 -5.70
C LEU A 164 -7.93 -7.29 -7.23
N LEU A 165 -8.52 -6.23 -7.78
CA LEU A 165 -8.60 -6.04 -9.24
C LEU A 165 -7.22 -5.92 -9.89
N ALA A 166 -6.28 -5.19 -9.27
CA ALA A 166 -4.90 -5.10 -9.75
C ALA A 166 -4.24 -6.49 -9.83
N GLY A 167 -4.41 -7.30 -8.79
CA GLY A 167 -3.86 -8.66 -8.78
C GLY A 167 -4.57 -9.61 -9.76
N LEU A 168 -5.89 -9.46 -9.94
CA LEU A 168 -6.65 -10.23 -10.93
C LEU A 168 -6.27 -9.86 -12.37
N ASP A 169 -6.00 -8.59 -12.67
CA ASP A 169 -5.48 -8.17 -13.98
C ASP A 169 -4.10 -8.79 -14.23
N GLY A 170 -3.24 -8.81 -13.21
CA GLY A 170 -1.97 -9.54 -13.21
C GLY A 170 -2.12 -10.99 -13.62
N ILE A 171 -3.05 -11.72 -13.00
CA ILE A 171 -3.37 -13.12 -13.33
C ILE A 171 -3.89 -13.24 -14.77
N ARG A 172 -4.86 -12.40 -15.15
CA ARG A 172 -5.51 -12.48 -16.48
C ARG A 172 -4.54 -12.24 -17.62
N ARG A 173 -3.55 -11.37 -17.42
CA ARG A 173 -2.54 -10.99 -18.42
C ARG A 173 -1.22 -11.73 -18.23
N GLU A 174 -1.15 -12.67 -17.27
CA GLU A 174 0.04 -13.45 -16.96
C GLU A 174 1.28 -12.57 -16.73
N ILE A 175 1.11 -11.47 -15.98
CA ILE A 175 2.18 -10.50 -15.74
C ILE A 175 3.20 -11.10 -14.78
N ALA A 176 4.28 -11.69 -15.32
CA ALA A 176 5.40 -12.17 -14.52
C ALA A 176 6.18 -10.97 -13.90
N PRO A 177 6.26 -10.84 -12.57
CA PRO A 177 6.90 -9.68 -11.94
C PRO A 177 8.40 -9.58 -12.28
N GLU A 178 9.07 -10.72 -12.47
CA GLU A 178 10.49 -10.78 -12.83
C GLU A 178 10.74 -10.18 -14.22
N GLN A 179 9.89 -10.49 -15.20
CA GLN A 179 9.99 -9.96 -16.56
C GLN A 179 9.73 -8.45 -16.62
N ARG A 180 9.02 -7.91 -15.63
CA ARG A 180 8.73 -6.48 -15.52
C ARG A 180 9.78 -5.71 -14.71
N GLY A 181 10.81 -6.39 -14.20
CA GLY A 181 11.88 -5.80 -13.41
C GLY A 181 11.51 -5.54 -11.95
N PHE A 182 10.52 -6.27 -11.41
CA PHE A 182 10.04 -6.07 -10.04
C PHE A 182 10.72 -6.96 -8.99
N GLY A 183 11.80 -7.66 -9.32
CA GLY A 183 12.52 -8.55 -8.40
C GLY A 183 12.38 -10.03 -8.77
N PRO A 184 12.64 -10.97 -7.84
CA PRO A 184 12.76 -10.75 -6.40
C PRO A 184 14.04 -10.00 -6.01
N LEU A 185 13.96 -9.13 -4.99
CA LEU A 185 15.11 -8.37 -4.49
C LEU A 185 15.39 -8.66 -3.01
N ASP A 186 16.18 -9.72 -2.77
CA ASP A 186 16.47 -10.28 -1.44
C ASP A 186 17.71 -9.67 -0.75
N ARG A 187 18.24 -8.56 -1.27
CA ARG A 187 19.35 -7.82 -0.67
C ARG A 187 18.84 -6.53 -0.02
N ASN A 188 19.63 -5.97 0.88
CA ASN A 188 19.32 -4.70 1.51
C ASN A 188 19.44 -3.56 0.49
N ILE A 189 18.32 -2.90 0.15
CA ILE A 189 18.31 -1.80 -0.84
C ILE A 189 19.16 -0.62 -0.38
N TYR A 190 19.33 -0.43 0.94
CA TYR A 190 20.17 0.65 1.47
C TYR A 190 21.66 0.44 1.19
N GLU A 191 22.10 -0.81 0.99
CA GLU A 191 23.48 -1.18 0.68
C GLU A 191 23.76 -1.18 -0.83
N MET A 192 22.73 -1.02 -1.67
CA MET A 192 22.88 -0.95 -3.13
C MET A 192 23.51 0.37 -3.55
N SER A 193 24.25 0.34 -4.66
CA SER A 193 24.79 1.55 -5.28
C SER A 193 23.67 2.46 -5.81
N GLU A 194 23.94 3.75 -5.93
CA GLU A 194 22.97 4.71 -6.51
C GLU A 194 22.60 4.36 -7.96
N CYS A 195 23.49 3.68 -8.70
CA CYS A 195 23.19 3.18 -10.03
C CYS A 195 22.12 2.10 -9.99
N GLU A 196 22.29 1.07 -9.15
CA GLU A 196 21.33 -0.03 -9.01
C GLU A 196 19.99 0.46 -8.44
N LYS A 197 20.00 1.45 -7.54
CA LYS A 197 18.76 2.05 -7.01
C LYS A 197 17.94 2.76 -8.08
N ARG A 198 18.57 3.38 -9.08
CA ARG A 198 17.87 4.07 -10.19
C ARG A 198 17.12 3.11 -11.11
N GLU A 199 17.53 1.83 -11.15
CA GLU A 199 16.83 0.79 -11.92
C GLU A 199 15.56 0.32 -11.21
N ILE A 200 15.41 0.59 -9.91
CA ILE A 200 14.26 0.21 -9.12
C ILE A 200 13.15 1.25 -9.29
N ARG A 201 12.01 0.81 -9.82
CA ARG A 201 10.81 1.66 -9.88
C ARG A 201 10.33 1.99 -8.47
N SER A 202 9.94 3.23 -8.26
CA SER A 202 9.42 3.72 -6.98
C SER A 202 7.93 4.04 -7.08
N VAL A 203 7.26 4.05 -5.93
CA VAL A 203 5.90 4.60 -5.78
C VAL A 203 5.88 6.11 -6.11
N PRO A 204 4.71 6.69 -6.43
CA PRO A 204 4.59 8.14 -6.60
C PRO A 204 5.10 8.92 -5.39
N GLY A 205 5.77 10.05 -5.63
CA GLY A 205 6.32 10.92 -4.60
C GLY A 205 5.30 11.90 -4.00
N SER A 206 4.11 12.00 -4.58
CA SER A 206 3.05 12.90 -4.13
C SER A 206 1.65 12.35 -4.41
N LEU A 207 0.65 12.94 -3.74
CA LEU A 207 -0.76 12.62 -4.00
C LEU A 207 -1.14 13.01 -5.42
N ASP A 208 -0.70 14.18 -5.90
CA ASP A 208 -1.01 14.66 -7.25
C ASP A 208 -0.49 13.69 -8.31
N GLU A 209 0.75 13.21 -8.17
CA GLU A 209 1.32 12.21 -9.09
C GLU A 209 0.51 10.90 -9.06
N ALA A 210 0.10 10.41 -7.88
CA ALA A 210 -0.71 9.19 -7.83
C ALA A 210 -2.10 9.38 -8.48
N LEU A 211 -2.70 10.56 -8.37
CA LEU A 211 -3.97 10.87 -9.05
C LEU A 211 -3.81 10.90 -10.57
N GLU A 212 -2.72 11.46 -11.08
CA GLU A 212 -2.38 11.41 -12.51
C GLU A 212 -2.18 9.97 -12.99
N ARG A 213 -1.55 9.12 -12.17
CA ARG A 213 -1.40 7.68 -12.47
C ARG A 213 -2.74 6.96 -12.50
N LEU A 214 -3.63 7.25 -11.56
CA LEU A 214 -4.99 6.70 -11.56
C LEU A 214 -5.75 7.09 -12.83
N GLU A 215 -5.70 8.35 -13.25
CA GLU A 215 -6.34 8.77 -14.51
C GLU A 215 -5.74 8.08 -15.73
N ALA A 216 -4.42 7.87 -15.76
CA ALA A 216 -3.74 7.22 -16.88
C ALA A 216 -3.92 5.67 -16.91
N ASP A 217 -4.18 5.05 -15.75
CA ASP A 217 -4.23 3.60 -15.58
C ASP A 217 -5.32 3.22 -14.57
N HIS A 218 -6.58 3.22 -15.04
CA HIS A 218 -7.76 2.80 -14.26
C HIS A 218 -8.62 1.74 -14.96
N GLU A 219 -8.30 1.33 -16.19
CA GLU A 219 -9.10 0.34 -16.94
C GLU A 219 -9.26 -0.98 -16.18
N PHE A 220 -8.23 -1.41 -15.45
CA PHE A 220 -8.29 -2.61 -14.62
C PHE A 220 -9.32 -2.51 -13.48
N LEU A 221 -9.68 -1.29 -13.05
CA LEU A 221 -10.68 -1.04 -12.02
C LEU A 221 -12.11 -1.11 -12.57
N LEU A 222 -12.30 -0.79 -13.85
CA LEU A 222 -13.61 -0.76 -14.51
C LEU A 222 -14.15 -2.17 -14.84
N VAL A 223 -13.32 -3.21 -14.68
CA VAL A 223 -13.70 -4.58 -14.99
C VAL A 223 -14.88 -5.04 -14.12
N GLY A 224 -15.96 -5.46 -14.77
CA GLY A 224 -17.13 -6.04 -14.11
C GLY A 224 -17.95 -5.02 -13.31
N ASP A 225 -17.86 -3.73 -13.66
CA ASP A 225 -18.59 -2.62 -13.03
C ASP A 225 -18.33 -2.51 -11.51
N VAL A 226 -17.17 -2.99 -11.05
CA VAL A 226 -16.77 -2.92 -9.63
C VAL A 226 -16.44 -1.47 -9.25
N PHE A 227 -15.69 -0.77 -10.11
CA PHE A 227 -15.60 0.69 -10.10
C PHE A 227 -16.25 1.23 -11.36
N THR A 228 -16.84 2.42 -11.24
CA THR A 228 -17.37 3.17 -12.37
C THR A 228 -16.49 4.40 -12.63
N SER A 229 -16.48 4.88 -13.87
CA SER A 229 -15.71 6.07 -14.23
C SER A 229 -16.12 7.29 -13.41
N ASP A 230 -17.42 7.47 -13.13
CA ASP A 230 -17.91 8.59 -12.32
C ASP A 230 -17.39 8.55 -10.87
N LEU A 231 -17.29 7.35 -10.27
CA LEU A 231 -16.71 7.19 -8.93
C LEU A 231 -15.24 7.61 -8.91
N LEU A 232 -14.47 7.18 -9.91
CA LEU A 232 -13.05 7.47 -10.00
C LEU A 232 -12.80 8.95 -10.29
N GLU A 233 -13.53 9.54 -11.23
CA GLU A 233 -13.48 10.97 -11.55
C GLU A 233 -13.81 11.82 -10.32
N LYS A 234 -14.87 11.48 -9.58
CA LYS A 234 -15.23 12.21 -8.35
C LYS A 234 -14.24 12.02 -7.23
N HIS A 235 -13.63 10.84 -7.11
CA HIS A 235 -12.53 10.64 -6.17
C HIS A 235 -11.33 11.54 -6.54
N VAL A 236 -10.94 11.57 -7.81
CA VAL A 236 -9.83 12.41 -8.29
C VAL A 236 -10.10 13.90 -8.05
N GLU A 237 -11.30 14.39 -8.41
CA GLU A 237 -11.72 15.78 -8.17
C GLU A 237 -11.59 16.15 -6.68
N LEU A 238 -12.18 15.34 -5.80
CA LEU A 238 -12.13 15.56 -4.36
C LEU A 238 -10.69 15.61 -3.83
N LYS A 239 -9.84 14.68 -4.27
CA LYS A 239 -8.46 14.58 -3.80
C LYS A 239 -7.57 15.68 -4.33
N ARG A 240 -7.78 16.15 -5.55
CA ARG A 240 -7.12 17.35 -6.08
C ARG A 240 -7.45 18.59 -5.28
N THR A 241 -8.73 18.78 -4.91
CA THR A 241 -9.11 19.89 -4.02
C THR A 241 -8.38 19.80 -2.68
N GLN A 242 -8.37 18.63 -2.03
CA GLN A 242 -7.65 18.43 -0.76
C GLN A 242 -6.13 18.65 -0.89
N SER A 243 -5.53 18.23 -2.00
CA SER A 243 -4.11 18.46 -2.28
C SER A 243 -3.79 19.94 -2.48
N ALA A 244 -4.61 20.64 -3.27
CA ALA A 244 -4.48 22.08 -3.51
C ALA A 244 -4.58 22.90 -2.22
N GLU A 245 -5.49 22.53 -1.31
CA GLU A 245 -5.61 23.16 0.01
C GLU A 245 -4.29 23.11 0.79
N VAL A 246 -3.55 22.00 0.73
CA VAL A 246 -2.25 21.88 1.42
C VAL A 246 -1.18 22.66 0.67
N ARG A 247 -1.15 22.58 -0.66
CA ARG A 247 -0.13 23.21 -1.52
C ARG A 247 -0.19 24.74 -1.51
N LEU A 248 -1.38 25.33 -1.37
CA LEU A 248 -1.59 26.79 -1.40
C LEU A 248 -1.28 27.49 -0.07
N ARG A 249 -1.07 26.74 1.03
CA ARG A 249 -0.81 27.30 2.35
C ARG A 249 0.70 27.31 2.62
N PRO A 250 1.30 28.47 2.93
CA PRO A 250 2.69 28.52 3.36
C PRO A 250 2.94 27.59 4.55
N SER A 251 4.01 26.81 4.47
CA SER A 251 4.40 25.92 5.57
C SER A 251 5.30 26.64 6.58
N PRO A 252 5.25 26.30 7.89
CA PRO A 252 6.18 26.88 8.87
C PRO A 252 7.66 26.68 8.53
N LEU A 253 8.00 25.62 7.79
CA LEU A 253 9.37 25.36 7.33
C LEU A 253 9.86 26.41 6.31
N GLU A 254 8.98 26.92 5.45
CA GLU A 254 9.33 27.95 4.45
C GLU A 254 9.83 29.24 5.10
N PHE A 255 9.28 29.65 6.25
CA PHE A 255 9.80 30.79 6.99
C PHE A 255 11.26 30.55 7.43
N SER A 256 11.58 29.37 7.94
CA SER A 256 12.96 29.05 8.33
C SER A 256 13.92 29.00 7.14
N LEU A 257 13.44 28.69 5.93
CA LEU A 257 14.27 28.54 4.75
C LEU A 257 14.43 29.83 3.94
N TYR A 258 13.40 30.67 3.93
CA TYR A 258 13.25 31.74 2.94
C TYR A 258 12.88 33.12 3.51
N TYR A 259 12.77 33.28 4.84
CA TYR A 259 12.39 34.57 5.43
C TYR A 259 13.41 35.69 5.13
N ASP A 260 14.70 35.35 5.07
CA ASP A 260 15.79 36.30 4.82
C ASP A 260 16.32 36.24 3.36
N ALA A 261 15.59 35.59 2.45
CA ALA A 261 16.02 35.38 1.06
C ALA A 261 16.05 36.67 0.22
#